data_AF-A0A7C2JTV7-F1
#
_entry.id   AF-A0A7C2JTV7-F1
#
_cell.length_a   1.000
_cell.length_b   1.000
_cell.length_c   1.000
_cell.angle_alpha   90.00
_cell.angle_beta   90.00
_cell.angle_gamma   90.00
#
_symmetry.space_group_name_H-M   'P 1'
#
loop_
_entity.id
_entity.type
_entity.pdbx_description
1 polymer ?
#
loop_
_entity_poly.entity_id
_entity_poly.type
_entity_poly.pdbx_seq_one_letter_code
_entity_poly.pdbx_strand_id
1 'polypeptide(L)'
;MEPICIVRNFQRIGSLCEQTPYVYFDCVQTPFNVEGRATPLAQGDRFEFEVADIYGRPWARTWEQYFEEGTSRPNDPEALFDFE
;
A
#
# COMPACT_ATOMS: atom_id res chain seq x y z
N MET A 1 -17.21 26.67 -4.37
CA MET A 1 -15.88 26.60 -3.74
C MET A 1 -14.86 26.67 -4.87
N GLU A 2 -13.95 27.62 -4.82
CA GLU A 2 -12.89 27.80 -5.80
C GLU A 2 -11.57 27.20 -5.25
N PRO A 3 -10.74 26.55 -6.09
CA PRO A 3 -9.58 25.81 -5.59
C PRO A 3 -8.50 26.77 -5.07
N ILE A 4 -7.99 26.50 -3.87
CA ILE A 4 -6.84 27.20 -3.30
C ILE A 4 -5.57 26.77 -4.07
N CYS A 5 -4.82 27.74 -4.58
CA CYS A 5 -3.48 27.50 -5.13
C CYS A 5 -2.45 27.74 -4.03
N ILE A 6 -1.84 26.66 -3.51
CA ILE A 6 -0.77 26.76 -2.52
C ILE A 6 0.57 26.90 -3.25
N VAL A 7 1.13 28.11 -3.28
CA VAL A 7 2.50 28.34 -3.78
C VAL A 7 3.48 28.19 -2.62
N ARG A 8 4.40 27.23 -2.71
CA ARG A 8 5.48 27.03 -1.74
C ARG A 8 6.83 27.43 -2.34
N ASN A 9 7.54 28.33 -1.68
CA ASN A 9 8.90 28.73 -2.05
C ASN A 9 9.89 28.01 -1.14
N PHE A 10 10.76 27.18 -1.71
CA PHE A 10 11.82 26.50 -0.97
C PHE A 10 13.16 27.19 -1.21
N GLN A 11 13.83 27.59 -0.12
CA GLN A 11 15.19 28.11 -0.18
C GLN A 11 16.19 27.00 0.13
N ARG A 12 17.19 26.84 -0.73
CA ARG A 12 18.26 25.87 -0.51
C ARG A 12 19.19 26.37 0.59
N ILE A 13 19.33 25.60 1.66
CA ILE A 13 20.16 25.93 2.83
C ILE A 13 21.50 25.18 2.88
N GLY A 14 21.72 24.19 2.01
CA GLY A 14 22.95 23.39 1.99
C GLY A 14 22.98 22.34 0.90
N SER A 15 24.00 21.48 0.93
CA SER A 15 24.12 20.29 0.09
C SER A 15 23.47 19.06 0.76
N LEU A 16 23.41 17.94 0.04
CA LEU A 16 22.81 16.69 0.54
C LEU A 16 23.62 16.21 1.76
N CYS A 17 22.93 15.91 2.87
CA CYS A 17 23.49 15.48 4.15
C CYS A 17 24.23 16.54 5.00
N GLU A 18 24.32 17.80 4.57
CA GLU A 18 24.88 18.89 5.40
C GLU A 18 23.86 19.49 6.37
N GLN A 19 22.58 19.37 6.05
CA GLN A 19 21.47 19.95 6.80
C GLN A 19 20.38 18.89 7.03
N THR A 20 19.57 19.09 8.06
CA THR A 20 18.38 18.28 8.29
C THR A 20 17.44 18.39 7.08
N PRO A 21 17.04 17.27 6.45
CA PRO A 21 16.12 17.31 5.32
C PRO A 21 14.80 18.00 5.67
N TYR A 22 14.27 18.79 4.73
CA TYR A 22 12.93 19.32 4.87
C TYR A 22 11.92 18.18 4.74
N VAL A 23 11.17 17.92 5.81
CA VAL A 23 10.15 16.88 5.85
C VAL A 23 8.87 17.45 5.24
N TYR A 24 8.56 17.02 4.03
CA TYR A 24 7.30 17.33 3.36
C TYR A 24 6.28 16.24 3.64
N PHE A 25 5.18 16.59 4.33
CA PHE A 25 4.00 15.75 4.42
C PHE A 25 2.84 16.48 3.73
N ASP A 26 2.36 15.90 2.64
CA ASP A 26 1.03 16.21 2.13
C ASP A 26 -0.03 15.44 2.92
N CYS A 27 -1.29 15.83 2.84
CA CYS A 27 -2.37 14.99 3.37
C CYS A 27 -2.43 13.68 2.58
N VAL A 28 -1.68 12.68 3.03
CA VAL A 28 -1.72 11.33 2.48
C VAL A 28 -2.96 10.66 3.03
N GLN A 29 -3.98 10.53 2.19
CA GLN A 29 -5.18 9.80 2.56
C GLN A 29 -4.83 8.35 2.87
N THR A 30 -5.36 7.82 3.98
CA THR A 30 -5.16 6.42 4.34
C THR A 30 -5.66 5.52 3.21
N PRO A 31 -4.80 4.68 2.59
CA PRO A 31 -5.25 3.72 1.62
C PRO A 31 -5.94 2.56 2.34
N PHE A 32 -7.09 2.13 1.82
CA PHE A 32 -7.78 0.93 2.30
C PHE A 32 -7.53 -0.22 1.32
N ASN A 33 -7.51 -1.45 1.83
CA ASN A 33 -7.48 -2.63 0.99
C ASN A 33 -8.89 -2.90 0.46
N VAL A 34 -9.13 -2.54 -0.80
CA VAL A 34 -10.38 -2.82 -1.51
C VAL A 34 -10.04 -3.83 -2.60
N GLU A 35 -10.57 -5.04 -2.49
CA GLU A 35 -10.35 -6.14 -3.45
C GLU A 35 -8.86 -6.39 -3.77
N GLY A 36 -8.03 -6.36 -2.72
CA GLY A 36 -6.59 -6.60 -2.83
C GLY A 36 -5.76 -5.41 -3.32
N ARG A 37 -6.38 -4.25 -3.55
CA ARG A 37 -5.69 -3.04 -4.02
C ARG A 37 -5.74 -1.92 -2.99
N ALA A 38 -4.62 -1.21 -2.85
CA ALA A 38 -4.52 -0.02 -2.03
C ALA A 38 -5.31 1.14 -2.69
N THR A 39 -6.49 1.43 -2.14
CA THR A 39 -7.46 2.32 -2.77
C THR A 39 -7.78 3.51 -1.84
N PRO A 40 -7.68 4.76 -2.32
CA PRO A 40 -8.15 5.92 -1.59
C PRO A 40 -9.68 6.00 -1.67
N LEU A 41 -10.36 6.02 -0.52
CA LEU A 41 -11.81 6.23 -0.40
C LEU A 41 -12.18 7.67 0.00
N ALA A 42 -13.16 8.26 -0.66
CA ALA A 42 -13.66 9.61 -0.34
C ALA A 42 -14.61 9.59 0.87
N GLN A 43 -14.84 10.76 1.46
CA GLN A 43 -15.84 10.90 2.52
C GLN A 43 -17.24 10.59 1.98
N GLY A 44 -17.93 9.64 2.63
CA GLY A 44 -19.26 9.17 2.23
C GLY A 44 -19.26 7.82 1.52
N ASP A 45 -18.10 7.35 1.07
CA ASP A 45 -17.97 6.01 0.50
C ASP A 45 -18.26 4.95 1.57
N ARG A 46 -18.92 3.87 1.15
CA ARG A 46 -19.19 2.70 1.98
C ARG A 46 -18.57 1.49 1.30
N PHE A 47 -17.84 0.69 2.06
CA PHE A 47 -17.20 -0.52 1.58
C PHE A 47 -17.20 -1.57 2.68
N GLU A 48 -17.09 -2.83 2.31
CA GLU A 48 -16.89 -3.92 3.25
C GLU A 48 -15.40 -4.00 3.60
N PHE A 49 -15.09 -3.97 4.89
CA PHE A 49 -13.72 -4.01 5.39
C PHE A 49 -13.48 -5.27 6.19
N GLU A 50 -12.56 -6.10 5.70
CA GLU A 50 -12.05 -7.22 6.46
C GLU A 50 -10.83 -6.79 7.28
N VAL A 51 -10.88 -7.03 8.59
CA VAL A 51 -9.74 -6.79 9.47
C VAL A 51 -8.68 -7.86 9.23
N ALA A 52 -7.48 -7.42 8.82
CA ALA A 52 -6.35 -8.31 8.58
C ALA A 52 -5.88 -9.00 9.88
N ASP A 53 -5.63 -10.31 9.82
CA ASP A 53 -4.91 -11.01 10.87
C ASP A 53 -3.42 -10.60 10.83
N ILE A 54 -3.01 -9.84 11.84
CA ILE A 54 -1.65 -9.31 11.96
C ILE A 54 -0.61 -10.38 12.35
N TYR A 55 -1.05 -11.49 12.94
CA TYR A 55 -0.15 -12.57 13.35
C TYR A 55 0.13 -13.57 12.24
N GLY A 56 -0.70 -13.56 11.18
CA GLY A 56 -0.51 -14.35 9.98
C GLY A 56 0.30 -13.65 8.89
N ARG A 57 -0.03 -13.96 7.63
CA ARG A 57 0.50 -13.31 6.44
C ARG A 57 -0.65 -12.66 5.67
N PRO A 58 -1.13 -11.49 6.11
CA PRO A 58 -2.35 -10.88 5.55
C PRO A 58 -2.18 -10.49 4.08
N TRP A 59 -0.97 -10.14 3.66
CA TRP A 59 -0.64 -9.90 2.25
C TRP A 59 -0.81 -11.16 1.40
N ALA A 60 -0.37 -12.32 1.88
CA ALA A 60 -0.43 -13.58 1.14
C ALA A 60 -1.88 -14.03 0.99
N ARG A 61 -2.67 -13.94 2.07
CA ARG A 61 -4.11 -14.25 2.04
C ARG A 61 -4.87 -13.35 1.06
N THR A 62 -4.58 -12.05 1.10
CA THR A 62 -5.17 -11.09 0.16
C THR A 62 -4.77 -11.45 -1.29
N TRP A 63 -3.51 -11.82 -1.49
CA TRP A 63 -2.99 -12.16 -2.81
C TRP A 63 -3.69 -13.41 -3.38
N GLU A 64 -3.75 -14.47 -2.59
CA GLU A 64 -4.44 -15.72 -2.93
C GLU A 64 -5.91 -15.48 -3.29
N GLN A 65 -6.60 -14.64 -2.51
CA GLN A 65 -8.03 -14.36 -2.71
C GLN A 65 -8.34 -13.58 -3.99
N TYR A 66 -7.54 -12.58 -4.36
CA TYR A 66 -7.87 -11.64 -5.43
C TYR A 66 -7.02 -11.76 -6.69
N PHE A 67 -5.88 -12.47 -6.64
CA PHE A 67 -4.92 -12.52 -7.73
C PHE A 67 -4.50 -13.94 -8.15
N GLU A 68 -4.79 -14.96 -7.34
CA GLU A 68 -4.48 -16.37 -7.65
C GLU A 68 -5.74 -17.18 -7.96
N GLU A 69 -6.80 -16.54 -8.45
CA GLU A 69 -8.03 -17.22 -8.82
C GLU A 69 -7.76 -18.32 -9.87
N GLY A 70 -8.29 -19.52 -9.64
CA GLY A 70 -8.05 -20.69 -10.48
C GLY A 70 -6.68 -21.35 -10.30
N THR A 71 -5.83 -20.83 -9.42
CA THR A 71 -4.58 -21.47 -9.02
C THR A 71 -4.78 -22.25 -7.72
N SER A 72 -4.18 -23.42 -7.62
CA SER A 72 -4.13 -24.20 -6.39
C SER A 72 -2.72 -24.21 -5.84
N ARG A 73 -2.58 -24.14 -4.51
CA ARG A 73 -1.29 -24.36 -3.87
C ARG A 73 -0.73 -25.73 -4.30
N PRO A 74 0.59 -25.86 -4.50
CA PRO A 74 1.22 -27.14 -4.79
C PRO A 74 0.92 -28.16 -3.69
N ASN A 75 0.69 -29.41 -4.08
CA ASN A 75 0.44 -30.51 -3.13
C ASN A 75 1.69 -30.91 -2.35
N ASP A 76 2.86 -30.68 -2.95
CA ASP A 76 4.16 -30.95 -2.34
C ASP A 76 4.92 -29.61 -2.20
N PRO A 77 5.25 -29.18 -0.97
CA PRO A 77 6.02 -27.96 -0.73
C PRO A 77 7.46 -28.04 -1.26
N GLU A 78 8.02 -29.23 -1.44
CA GLU A 78 9.39 -29.42 -1.95
C GLU A 78 9.45 -29.51 -3.48
N ALA A 79 8.31 -29.63 -4.17
CA ALA A 79 8.25 -29.74 -5.63
C ALA A 79 8.86 -28.52 -6.36
N LEU A 80 8.98 -27.36 -5.69
CA LEU A 80 9.63 -26.18 -6.26
C LEU A 80 11.16 -26.32 -6.31
N PHE A 81 11.74 -27.21 -5.51
CA PHE A 81 13.18 -27.42 -5.36
C PHE A 81 13.65 -28.83 -5.71
N ASP A 82 12.77 -29.64 -6.30
CA ASP A 82 13.11 -30.93 -6.88
C ASP A 82 13.61 -30.74 -8.32
N PHE A 83 14.93 -30.82 -8.49
CA PHE A 83 15.63 -30.55 -9.76
C PHE A 83 16.29 -31.82 -10.35
N GLU A 84 15.93 -33.02 -9.87
CA GLU A 84 16.44 -34.28 -10.44
C GLU A 84 16.16 -34.42 -11.95
#